data_AF-A0A2U2ZNN7-F1
#
_entry.id   AF-A0A2U2ZNN7-F1
#
_cell.length_a   1.000
_cell.length_b   1.000
_cell.length_c   1.000
_cell.angle_alpha   90.00
_cell.angle_beta   90.00
_cell.angle_gamma   90.00
#
_symmetry.space_group_name_H-M   'P 1'
#
loop_
_entity.id
_entity.type
_entity.pdbx_description
1 polymer ?
#
loop_
_entity_poly.entity_id
_entity_poly.type
_entity_poly.pdbx_seq_one_letter_code
_entity_poly.pdbx_strand_id
1 'polypeptide(L)'
;MRSQERHRDVAAYALGVLDEADAFRFEDHLMECPRCAAHVTEFGPITRQLMLYRRSTPQFVHPLTKPGPRLLDRLLSEVGARHRAGRRRFLCAVAATVAFAVAGPGLVVLAGGGKGTVQMSATDARSGVWAQVTTEDYASGSQLELKVKDGAGPRTCRLVIVGTDGSEETVTTWSVPRHDARELTMQGSSSLHPDQIARYEVRSSDGEHLVTLKSR
;
A
#
# COMPACT_ATOMS: atom_id res chain seq x y z
N MET A 1 46.43 4.03 -14.90
CA MET A 1 45.74 2.94 -14.19
C MET A 1 45.72 1.71 -15.06
N ARG A 2 46.05 0.55 -14.49
CA ARG A 2 46.05 -0.75 -15.20
C ARG A 2 44.61 -1.23 -15.36
N SER A 3 44.29 -1.98 -16.43
CA SER A 3 42.92 -2.49 -16.69
C SER A 3 42.33 -3.32 -15.54
N GLN A 4 43.18 -3.98 -14.76
CA GLN A 4 42.79 -4.74 -13.58
C GLN A 4 42.34 -3.87 -12.40
N GLU A 5 42.85 -2.64 -12.27
CA GLU A 5 42.42 -1.67 -11.25
C GLU A 5 41.00 -1.21 -11.58
N ARG A 6 40.74 -0.82 -12.84
CA ARG A 6 39.39 -0.41 -13.29
C ARG A 6 38.33 -1.49 -13.03
N HIS A 7 38.65 -2.76 -13.24
CA HIS A 7 37.70 -3.86 -12.99
C HIS A 7 37.36 -4.08 -11.50
N ARG A 8 38.18 -3.60 -10.56
CA ARG A 8 37.88 -3.69 -9.12
C ARG A 8 36.88 -2.62 -8.67
N ASP A 9 36.81 -1.50 -9.39
CA ASP A 9 35.99 -0.34 -9.01
C ASP A 9 34.49 -0.56 -9.31
N VAL A 10 34.13 -1.62 -10.04
CA VAL A 10 32.74 -1.92 -10.41
C VAL A 10 31.78 -2.03 -9.22
N ALA A 11 32.24 -2.58 -8.09
CA ALA A 11 31.43 -2.68 -6.88
C ALA A 11 31.31 -1.32 -6.16
N ALA A 12 32.39 -0.53 -6.15
CA ALA A 12 32.40 0.80 -5.58
C ALA A 12 31.50 1.77 -6.37
N TYR A 13 31.49 1.64 -7.70
CA TYR A 13 30.57 2.32 -8.60
C TYR A 13 29.12 1.92 -8.32
N ALA A 14 28.82 0.62 -8.28
CA ALA A 14 27.47 0.12 -8.02
C ALA A 14 26.92 0.53 -6.63
N LEU A 15 27.79 0.71 -5.64
CA LEU A 15 27.43 1.19 -4.30
C LEU A 15 27.36 2.73 -4.21
N GLY A 16 27.78 3.45 -5.24
CA GLY A 16 27.83 4.92 -5.25
C GLY A 16 28.84 5.51 -4.26
N VAL A 17 29.98 4.85 -4.06
CA VAL A 17 31.03 5.26 -3.11
C VAL A 17 32.23 5.91 -3.79
N LEU A 18 32.36 5.76 -5.12
CA LEU A 18 33.36 6.47 -5.90
C LEU A 18 33.13 7.98 -5.82
N ASP A 19 34.22 8.75 -5.86
CA ASP A 19 34.13 10.18 -6.07
C ASP A 19 33.70 10.50 -7.52
N GLU A 20 33.32 11.75 -7.75
CA GLU A 20 32.80 12.20 -9.04
C GLU A 20 33.80 11.98 -10.19
N ALA A 21 35.10 12.23 -9.93
CA ALA A 21 36.13 12.14 -10.96
C ALA A 21 36.42 10.68 -11.35
N ASP A 22 36.41 9.78 -10.37
CA ASP A 22 36.62 8.35 -10.57
C ASP A 22 35.37 7.68 -11.17
N ALA A 23 34.17 8.10 -10.77
CA ALA A 23 32.92 7.64 -11.38
C ALA A 23 32.88 7.97 -12.88
N PHE A 24 33.19 9.21 -13.27
CA PHE A 24 33.22 9.62 -14.67
C PHE A 24 34.23 8.79 -15.50
N ARG A 25 35.43 8.56 -14.98
CA ARG A 25 36.44 7.71 -15.64
C ARG A 25 35.99 6.25 -15.75
N PHE A 26 35.21 5.76 -14.79
CA PHE A 26 34.68 4.41 -14.81
C PHE A 26 33.53 4.26 -15.81
N GLU A 27 32.70 5.30 -15.99
CA GLU A 27 31.64 5.33 -17.01
C GLU A 27 32.18 5.24 -18.42
N ASP A 28 33.28 5.93 -18.72
CA ASP A 28 34.02 5.79 -19.97
C ASP A 28 34.45 4.33 -20.22
N HIS A 29 34.97 3.65 -19.18
CA HIS A 29 35.31 2.23 -19.25
C HIS A 29 34.09 1.31 -19.40
N LEU A 30 32.94 1.65 -18.82
CA LEU A 30 31.71 0.88 -18.94
C LEU A 30 31.22 0.81 -20.38
N MET A 31 31.42 1.88 -21.16
CA MET A 31 31.04 1.93 -22.57
C MET A 31 31.87 0.96 -23.43
N GLU A 32 33.10 0.66 -23.02
CA GLU A 32 34.03 -0.19 -23.78
C GLU A 32 34.14 -1.62 -23.22
N CYS A 33 33.60 -1.90 -22.03
CA CYS A 33 33.76 -3.17 -21.34
C CYS A 33 32.42 -3.86 -20.99
N PRO A 34 31.94 -4.82 -21.81
CA PRO A 34 30.66 -5.51 -21.56
C PRO A 34 30.65 -6.33 -20.27
N ARG A 35 31.82 -6.80 -19.82
CA ARG A 35 31.94 -7.53 -18.55
C ARG A 35 31.62 -6.64 -17.35
N CYS A 36 32.15 -5.42 -17.33
CA CYS A 36 31.85 -4.47 -16.26
C CYS A 36 30.38 -4.02 -16.31
N ALA A 37 29.81 -3.81 -17.51
CA ALA A 37 28.39 -3.51 -17.65
C ALA A 37 27.50 -4.63 -17.08
N ALA A 38 27.81 -5.90 -17.37
CA ALA A 38 27.09 -7.04 -16.80
C ALA A 38 27.21 -7.07 -15.25
N HIS A 39 28.42 -6.90 -14.72
CA HIS A 39 28.66 -6.92 -13.28
C HIS A 39 27.89 -5.80 -12.53
N VAL A 40 27.80 -4.57 -13.09
CA VAL A 40 27.01 -3.49 -12.47
C VAL A 40 25.54 -3.89 -12.33
N THR A 41 24.96 -4.53 -13.35
CA THR A 41 23.57 -5.01 -13.29
C THR A 41 23.39 -6.16 -12.29
N GLU A 42 24.36 -7.06 -12.22
CA GLU A 42 24.37 -8.19 -11.27
C GLU A 42 24.42 -7.72 -9.81
N PHE A 43 25.07 -6.58 -9.54
CA PHE A 43 25.10 -6.00 -8.20
C PHE A 43 23.79 -5.32 -7.79
N GLY A 44 22.84 -5.06 -8.69
CA GLY A 44 21.58 -4.36 -8.39
C GLY A 44 20.80 -4.93 -7.18
N PRO A 45 20.57 -6.26 -7.08
CA PRO A 45 19.90 -6.84 -5.93
C PRO A 45 20.64 -6.65 -4.60
N ILE A 46 21.97 -6.81 -4.58
CA ILE A 46 22.76 -6.70 -3.34
C ILE A 46 22.90 -5.24 -2.89
N THR A 47 23.09 -4.30 -3.82
CA THR A 47 23.16 -2.86 -3.52
C THR A 47 21.83 -2.38 -2.94
N ARG A 48 20.68 -2.85 -3.48
CA ARG A 48 19.35 -2.58 -2.92
C ARG A 48 19.20 -3.11 -1.50
N GLN A 49 19.65 -4.34 -1.22
CA GLN A 49 19.60 -4.90 0.14
C GLN A 49 20.48 -4.10 1.12
N LEU A 50 21.69 -3.71 0.71
CA LEU A 50 22.59 -2.89 1.53
C LEU A 50 22.02 -1.49 1.80
N MET A 51 21.34 -0.88 0.83
CA MET A 51 20.63 0.39 1.02
C MET A 51 19.47 0.26 2.02
N LEU A 52 18.70 -0.84 1.96
CA LEU A 52 17.65 -1.12 2.94
C LEU A 52 18.23 -1.33 4.34
N TYR A 53 19.34 -2.07 4.46
CA TYR A 53 20.04 -2.26 5.72
C TYR A 53 20.52 -0.93 6.32
N ARG A 54 21.15 -0.07 5.51
CA ARG A 54 21.63 1.26 5.92
C ARG A 54 20.48 2.18 6.37
N ARG A 55 19.33 2.12 5.71
CA ARG A 55 18.15 2.95 6.06
C ARG A 55 17.45 2.47 7.34
N SER A 56 17.48 1.18 7.61
CA SER A 56 16.78 0.55 8.75
C SER A 56 17.64 0.45 10.01
N THR A 57 18.96 0.54 9.88
CA THR A 57 19.89 0.33 11.00
C THR A 57 20.63 1.62 11.36
N PRO A 58 20.56 2.11 12.61
CA PRO A 58 21.35 3.23 13.05
C PRO A 58 22.86 2.96 12.95
N GLN A 59 23.65 3.99 12.62
CA GLN A 59 25.10 3.87 12.37
C GLN A 59 25.92 3.35 13.56
N PHE A 60 25.39 3.43 14.78
CA PHE A 60 26.05 2.93 15.99
C PHE A 60 25.84 1.43 16.24
N VAL A 61 25.02 0.75 15.43
CA VAL A 61 24.81 -0.70 15.54
C VAL A 61 25.78 -1.41 14.61
N HIS A 62 26.63 -2.27 15.17
CA HIS A 62 27.59 -3.03 14.39
C HIS A 62 26.87 -4.10 13.53
N PRO A 63 27.27 -4.34 12.26
CA PRO A 63 26.58 -5.28 11.36
C PRO A 63 26.52 -6.73 11.85
N LEU A 64 27.46 -7.10 12.71
CA LEU A 64 27.55 -8.43 13.33
C LEU A 64 26.94 -8.49 14.74
N THR A 65 26.27 -7.43 15.19
CA THR A 65 25.59 -7.44 16.49
C THR A 65 24.42 -8.41 16.44
N LYS A 66 24.49 -9.45 17.26
CA LYS A 66 23.38 -10.38 17.45
C LYS A 66 22.39 -9.80 18.46
N PRO A 67 21.08 -9.85 18.19
CA PRO A 67 20.08 -9.57 19.22
C PRO A 67 20.30 -10.47 20.43
N GLY A 68 20.19 -9.91 21.64
CA GLY A 68 20.24 -10.73 22.86
C GLY A 68 19.12 -11.78 22.86
N PRO A 69 19.35 -12.98 23.40
CA PRO A 69 18.39 -14.09 23.31
C PRO A 69 17.00 -13.72 23.86
N ARG A 70 16.96 -12.97 24.97
CA ARG A 70 15.71 -12.47 25.56
C ARG A 70 14.92 -11.52 24.66
N LEU A 71 15.59 -10.71 23.84
CA LEU A 71 14.92 -9.79 22.92
C LEU A 71 14.30 -10.57 21.76
N LEU A 72 15.01 -11.55 21.22
CA LEU A 72 14.51 -12.43 20.18
C LEU A 72 13.29 -13.22 20.68
N ASP A 73 13.39 -13.86 21.85
CA ASP A 73 12.31 -14.62 22.45
C ASP A 73 11.06 -13.75 22.68
N ARG A 74 11.26 -12.49 23.12
CA ARG A 74 10.18 -11.52 23.29
C ARG A 74 9.49 -11.15 21.97
N LEU A 75 10.26 -10.92 20.91
CA LEU A 75 9.71 -10.59 19.59
C LEU A 75 8.97 -11.79 18.97
N LEU A 76 9.53 -12.99 19.07
CA LEU A 76 8.90 -14.22 18.58
C LEU A 76 7.62 -14.54 19.35
N SER A 77 7.62 -14.36 20.68
CA SER A 77 6.42 -14.55 21.50
C SER A 77 5.34 -13.51 21.19
N GLU A 78 5.70 -12.26 20.95
CA GLU A 78 4.77 -11.19 20.55
C GLU A 78 4.12 -11.50 19.19
N VAL A 79 4.92 -11.89 18.19
CA VAL A 79 4.41 -12.32 16.87
C VAL A 79 3.50 -13.54 17.01
N GLY A 80 3.89 -14.52 17.83
CA GLY A 80 3.07 -15.70 18.13
C GLY A 80 1.76 -15.37 18.85
N ALA A 81 1.74 -14.36 19.71
CA ALA A 81 0.52 -13.85 20.35
C ALA A 81 -0.40 -13.17 19.32
N ARG A 82 0.16 -12.36 18.41
CA ARG A 82 -0.59 -11.68 17.35
C ARG A 82 -1.23 -12.66 16.36
N HIS A 83 -0.51 -13.71 15.96
CA HIS A 83 -1.07 -14.78 15.13
C HIS A 83 -2.15 -15.58 15.85
N ARG A 84 -1.98 -15.90 17.15
CA ARG A 84 -3.01 -16.58 17.94
C ARG A 84 -4.28 -15.73 18.08
N ALA A 85 -4.15 -14.41 18.25
CA ALA A 85 -5.28 -13.49 18.27
C ALA A 85 -6.02 -13.48 16.92
N GLY A 86 -5.28 -13.42 15.80
CA GLY A 86 -5.86 -13.49 14.45
C GLY A 86 -6.56 -14.82 14.18
N ARG A 87 -5.92 -15.94 14.52
CA ARG A 87 -6.50 -17.29 14.37
C ARG A 87 -7.73 -17.47 15.25
N ARG A 88 -7.73 -16.93 16.48
CA ARG A 88 -8.90 -16.95 17.37
C ARG A 88 -10.06 -16.12 16.80
N ARG A 89 -9.79 -14.92 16.26
CA ARG A 89 -10.80 -14.12 15.55
C ARG A 89 -11.37 -14.85 14.34
N PHE A 90 -10.51 -15.49 13.55
CA PHE A 90 -10.93 -16.30 12.40
C PHE A 90 -11.78 -17.50 12.83
N LEU A 91 -11.38 -18.23 13.87
CA LEU A 91 -12.16 -19.34 14.43
C LEU A 91 -13.51 -18.86 14.99
N CYS A 92 -13.56 -17.70 15.66
CA CYS A 92 -14.80 -17.09 16.11
C CYS A 92 -15.71 -16.72 14.92
N ALA A 93 -15.16 -16.21 13.82
CA ALA A 93 -15.91 -15.93 12.61
C ALA A 93 -16.47 -17.21 11.95
N VAL A 94 -15.68 -18.28 11.88
CA VAL A 94 -16.13 -19.59 11.39
C VAL A 94 -17.21 -20.18 12.29
N ALA A 95 -17.05 -20.12 13.62
CA ALA A 95 -18.05 -20.58 14.56
C ALA A 95 -19.37 -19.80 14.44
N ALA A 96 -19.29 -18.48 14.23
CA ALA A 96 -20.46 -17.65 13.96
C ALA A 96 -21.15 -18.07 12.66
N THR A 97 -20.42 -18.33 11.56
CA THR A 97 -21.04 -18.82 10.31
C THR A 97 -21.77 -20.16 10.47
N VAL A 98 -21.23 -21.09 11.27
CA VAL A 98 -21.92 -22.36 11.57
C VAL A 98 -23.18 -22.12 12.41
N ALA A 99 -23.12 -21.24 13.41
CA ALA A 99 -24.28 -20.88 14.21
C ALA A 99 -25.40 -20.20 13.38
N PHE A 100 -25.05 -19.30 12.46
CA PHE A 100 -26.01 -18.67 11.54
C PHE A 100 -26.62 -19.68 10.55
N ALA A 101 -25.85 -20.65 10.08
CA ALA A 101 -26.36 -21.70 9.20
C ALA A 101 -27.39 -22.61 9.89
N VAL A 102 -27.26 -22.83 11.21
CA VAL A 102 -28.22 -23.61 12.01
C VAL A 102 -29.44 -22.77 12.43
N ALA A 103 -29.30 -21.45 12.57
CA ALA A 103 -30.36 -20.57 13.07
C ALA A 103 -31.38 -20.09 12.00
N GLY A 104 -31.16 -20.39 10.72
CA GLY A 104 -32.08 -19.99 9.64
C GLY A 104 -32.10 -18.48 9.34
N PRO A 105 -32.78 -18.02 8.27
CA PRO A 105 -32.54 -16.73 7.61
C PRO A 105 -33.03 -15.48 8.37
N GLY A 106 -33.27 -15.55 9.68
CA GLY A 106 -34.02 -14.54 10.42
C GLY A 106 -33.23 -13.41 11.07
N LEU A 107 -31.89 -13.41 11.05
CA LEU A 107 -31.09 -12.44 11.82
C LEU A 107 -30.16 -11.61 10.93
N VAL A 108 -30.60 -10.41 10.57
CA VAL A 108 -29.74 -9.33 10.08
C VAL A 108 -28.89 -8.85 11.25
N VAL A 109 -27.70 -9.42 11.42
CA VAL A 109 -26.73 -8.92 12.40
C VAL A 109 -25.91 -7.79 11.78
N LEU A 110 -26.27 -6.56 12.13
CA LEU A 110 -25.34 -5.43 12.07
C LEU A 110 -24.23 -5.67 13.10
N ALA A 111 -23.12 -6.24 12.65
CA ALA A 111 -21.88 -6.23 13.41
C ALA A 111 -21.28 -4.81 13.33
N GLY A 112 -21.61 -3.97 14.31
CA GLY A 112 -20.95 -2.69 14.54
C GLY A 112 -19.53 -2.90 15.05
N GLY A 113 -18.53 -2.31 14.38
CA GLY A 113 -17.12 -2.38 14.74
C GLY A 113 -16.49 -1.00 14.86
N GLY A 114 -15.89 -0.72 16.03
CA GLY A 114 -14.95 0.40 16.29
C GLY A 114 -15.58 1.80 16.39
N LYS A 115 -15.49 2.43 17.56
CA LYS A 115 -15.70 3.89 17.69
C LYS A 115 -14.65 4.60 16.83
N GLY A 116 -15.00 4.95 15.59
CA GLY A 116 -14.13 5.69 14.67
C GLY A 116 -14.01 5.13 13.26
N THR A 117 -14.50 3.91 12.96
CA THR A 117 -14.45 3.35 11.60
C THR A 117 -15.85 3.27 10.98
N VAL A 118 -16.04 3.91 9.83
CA VAL A 118 -17.28 3.88 9.04
C VAL A 118 -17.00 3.16 7.73
N GLN A 119 -17.78 2.12 7.43
CA GLN A 119 -17.65 1.36 6.18
C GLN A 119 -18.97 1.38 5.43
N MET A 120 -18.90 1.65 4.12
CA MET A 120 -20.06 1.69 3.24
C MET A 120 -19.71 1.15 1.86
N SER A 121 -20.70 0.59 1.16
CA SER A 121 -20.53 0.09 -0.20
C SER A 121 -21.77 0.34 -1.03
N ALA A 122 -21.57 0.59 -2.33
CA ALA A 122 -22.65 0.77 -3.29
C ALA A 122 -22.25 0.18 -4.66
N THR A 123 -23.25 -0.24 -5.43
CA THR A 123 -23.12 -0.54 -6.86
C THR A 123 -24.04 0.39 -7.62
N ASP A 124 -23.53 1.05 -8.64
CA ASP A 124 -24.38 1.84 -9.55
C ASP A 124 -24.93 0.94 -10.67
N ALA A 125 -26.25 0.97 -10.86
CA ALA A 125 -26.92 0.11 -11.83
C ALA A 125 -26.68 0.53 -13.30
N ARG A 126 -26.32 1.80 -13.54
CA ARG A 126 -26.12 2.34 -14.89
C ARG A 126 -24.70 2.10 -15.38
N SER A 127 -23.70 2.40 -14.54
CA SER A 127 -22.29 2.19 -14.87
C SER A 127 -21.82 0.75 -14.62
N GLY A 128 -22.50 0.02 -13.73
CA GLY A 128 -22.09 -1.30 -13.26
C GLY A 128 -20.90 -1.26 -12.28
N VAL A 129 -20.44 -0.07 -11.89
CA VAL A 129 -19.29 0.10 -10.99
C VAL A 129 -19.71 -0.18 -9.55
N TRP A 130 -18.95 -1.03 -8.88
CA TRP A 130 -19.06 -1.26 -7.44
C TRP A 130 -17.92 -0.54 -6.70
N ALA A 131 -18.25 0.08 -5.59
CA ALA A 131 -17.28 0.70 -4.70
C ALA A 131 -17.59 0.40 -3.23
N GLN A 132 -16.53 0.36 -2.43
CA GLN A 132 -16.58 0.29 -0.97
C GLN A 132 -15.57 1.27 -0.39
N VAL A 133 -16.03 2.12 0.51
CA VAL A 133 -15.19 3.08 1.25
C VAL A 133 -15.17 2.67 2.71
N THR A 134 -13.97 2.55 3.27
CA THR A 134 -13.72 2.43 4.71
C THR A 134 -13.02 3.69 5.16
N THR A 135 -13.65 4.43 6.06
CA THR A 135 -13.16 5.70 6.60
C THR A 135 -12.83 5.51 8.07
N GLU A 136 -11.65 5.93 8.49
CA GLU A 136 -11.23 5.97 9.89
C GLU A 136 -10.99 7.41 10.32
N ASP A 137 -11.52 7.76 11.48
CA ASP A 137 -11.40 9.10 12.07
C ASP A 137 -10.06 9.29 12.80
N TYR A 138 -9.36 10.37 12.48
CA TYR A 138 -8.09 10.77 13.08
C TYR A 138 -8.19 12.25 13.53
N ALA A 139 -7.28 12.67 14.42
CA ALA A 139 -7.24 14.06 14.89
C ALA A 139 -6.99 15.09 13.75
N SER A 140 -6.47 14.64 12.61
CA SER A 140 -6.19 15.46 11.43
C SER A 140 -7.27 15.40 10.34
N GLY A 141 -8.38 14.70 10.58
CA GLY A 141 -9.43 14.44 9.59
C GLY A 141 -9.62 12.93 9.37
N SER A 142 -9.87 12.51 8.14
CA SER A 142 -10.18 11.12 7.81
C SER A 142 -9.08 10.43 7.01
N GLN A 143 -8.80 9.17 7.34
CA GLN A 143 -8.04 8.24 6.50
C GLN A 143 -9.02 7.30 5.78
N LEU A 144 -8.84 7.12 4.47
CA LEU A 144 -9.77 6.37 3.63
C LEU A 144 -9.08 5.23 2.89
N GLU A 145 -9.74 4.08 2.86
CA GLU A 145 -9.47 2.98 1.94
C GLU A 145 -10.66 2.82 0.99
N LEU A 146 -10.42 2.95 -0.32
CA LEU A 146 -11.40 2.71 -1.37
C LEU A 146 -11.08 1.40 -2.06
N LYS A 147 -12.08 0.53 -2.18
CA LYS A 147 -12.08 -0.63 -3.07
C LYS A 147 -13.06 -0.39 -4.21
N VAL A 148 -12.65 -0.63 -5.44
CA VAL A 148 -13.49 -0.43 -6.62
C VAL A 148 -13.38 -1.61 -7.59
N LYS A 149 -14.49 -1.93 -8.26
CA LYS A 149 -14.53 -2.85 -9.40
C LYS A 149 -15.19 -2.13 -10.56
N ASP A 150 -14.45 -1.99 -11.65
CA ASP A 150 -14.89 -1.31 -12.87
C ASP A 150 -14.41 -2.14 -14.08
N GLY A 151 -15.35 -2.79 -14.77
CA GLY A 151 -15.05 -3.60 -15.97
C GLY A 151 -15.07 -2.80 -17.28
N ALA A 152 -15.42 -1.51 -17.23
CA ALA A 152 -15.65 -0.67 -18.41
C ALA A 152 -14.45 0.22 -18.75
N GLY A 153 -13.25 -0.11 -18.25
CA GLY A 153 -12.00 0.53 -18.64
C GLY A 153 -11.64 0.34 -20.12
N PRO A 154 -10.67 1.10 -20.67
CA PRO A 154 -9.73 1.92 -19.93
C PRO A 154 -10.25 3.34 -19.67
N ARG A 155 -10.12 3.84 -18.44
CA ARG A 155 -10.47 5.21 -18.06
C ARG A 155 -9.70 5.66 -16.82
N THR A 156 -9.49 6.97 -16.68
CA THR A 156 -8.94 7.56 -15.45
C THR A 156 -10.10 7.92 -14.53
N CYS A 157 -10.00 7.51 -13.27
CA CYS A 157 -11.04 7.71 -12.26
C CYS A 157 -10.45 8.40 -11.02
N ARG A 158 -11.32 9.08 -10.28
CA ARG A 158 -10.99 9.75 -9.03
C ARG A 158 -12.07 9.55 -7.99
N LEU A 159 -11.66 9.56 -6.72
CA LEU A 159 -12.55 9.60 -5.57
C LEU A 159 -12.69 11.05 -5.14
N VAL A 160 -13.94 11.51 -5.08
CA VAL A 160 -14.31 12.84 -4.60
C VAL A 160 -15.12 12.67 -3.33
N ILE A 161 -14.72 13.37 -2.27
CA ILE A 161 -15.52 13.56 -1.06
C ILE A 161 -16.34 14.83 -1.25
N VAL A 162 -17.62 14.77 -0.91
CA VAL A 162 -18.47 15.95 -0.81
C VAL A 162 -18.82 16.20 0.65
N GLY A 163 -18.41 17.35 1.18
CA GLY A 163 -18.70 17.79 2.54
C GLY A 163 -20.18 18.12 2.75
N THR A 164 -20.62 18.16 4.00
CA THR A 164 -21.97 18.62 4.38
C THR A 164 -22.18 20.11 4.11
N ASP A 165 -21.10 20.88 3.98
CA ASP A 165 -21.08 22.28 3.53
C ASP A 165 -21.12 22.43 1.99
N GLY A 166 -21.08 21.33 1.24
CA GLY A 166 -21.05 21.30 -0.22
C GLY A 166 -19.66 21.46 -0.83
N SER A 167 -18.60 21.55 -0.04
CA SER A 167 -17.23 21.51 -0.55
C SER A 167 -16.91 20.18 -1.22
N GLU A 168 -16.10 20.21 -2.28
CA GLU A 168 -15.64 19.00 -2.97
C GLU A 168 -14.11 18.86 -2.84
N GLU A 169 -13.65 17.70 -2.38
CA GLU A 169 -12.23 17.37 -2.27
C GLU A 169 -11.91 16.10 -3.06
N THR A 170 -10.90 16.14 -3.94
CA THR A 170 -10.42 14.94 -4.64
C THR A 170 -9.35 14.24 -3.79
N VAL A 171 -9.66 13.04 -3.33
CA VAL A 171 -8.83 12.28 -2.37
C VAL A 171 -7.72 11.50 -3.07
N THR A 172 -8.05 10.82 -4.18
CA THR A 172 -7.12 9.97 -4.91
C THR A 172 -7.56 9.80 -6.35
N THR A 173 -6.61 9.54 -7.25
CA THR A 173 -6.82 9.34 -8.69
C THR A 173 -6.09 8.07 -9.13
N TRP A 174 -6.72 7.25 -9.98
CA TRP A 174 -6.17 6.00 -10.49
C TRP A 174 -6.60 5.75 -11.94
N SER A 175 -5.97 4.76 -12.58
CA SER A 175 -6.34 4.31 -13.92
C SER A 175 -6.93 2.90 -13.85
N VAL A 176 -8.06 2.70 -14.53
CA VAL A 176 -8.71 1.40 -14.70
C VAL A 176 -8.16 0.75 -15.97
N PRO A 177 -7.60 -0.48 -15.92
CA PRO A 177 -7.12 -1.18 -17.10
C PRO A 177 -8.26 -1.58 -18.04
N ARG A 178 -7.94 -1.85 -19.31
CA ARG A 178 -8.91 -2.32 -20.30
C ARG A 178 -9.37 -3.75 -19.96
N HIS A 179 -10.69 -3.97 -19.92
CA HIS A 179 -11.33 -5.27 -19.71
C HIS A 179 -10.87 -6.03 -18.44
N ASP A 180 -10.52 -5.31 -17.38
CA ASP A 180 -10.14 -5.90 -16.09
C ASP A 180 -11.09 -5.44 -14.99
N ALA A 181 -12.01 -6.32 -14.57
CA ALA A 181 -12.95 -6.07 -13.48
C ALA A 181 -12.38 -6.45 -12.10
N ARG A 182 -11.06 -6.65 -11.98
CA ARG A 182 -10.41 -6.92 -10.71
C ARG A 182 -10.64 -5.80 -9.72
N GLU A 183 -10.72 -6.17 -8.45
CA GLU A 183 -10.76 -5.23 -7.35
C GLU A 183 -9.46 -4.43 -7.28
N LEU A 184 -9.58 -3.11 -7.38
CA LEU A 184 -8.51 -2.15 -7.16
C LEU A 184 -8.69 -1.53 -5.77
N THR A 185 -7.60 -1.44 -5.01
CA THR A 185 -7.57 -0.81 -3.69
C THR A 185 -6.72 0.46 -3.76
N MET A 186 -7.28 1.57 -3.32
CA MET A 186 -6.60 2.85 -3.22
C MET A 186 -6.72 3.38 -1.79
N GLN A 187 -5.71 4.13 -1.37
CA GLN A 187 -5.70 4.82 -0.08
C GLN A 187 -5.68 6.33 -0.32
N GLY A 188 -6.22 7.08 0.62
CA GLY A 188 -6.12 8.53 0.65
C GLY A 188 -6.53 9.11 2.00
N SER A 189 -6.49 10.43 2.09
CA SER A 189 -6.80 11.19 3.30
C SER A 189 -7.54 12.46 2.95
N SER A 190 -8.31 12.99 3.90
CA SER A 190 -9.00 14.28 3.80
C SER A 190 -8.95 15.00 5.15
N SER A 191 -9.01 16.32 5.13
CA SER A 191 -9.14 17.13 6.36
C SER A 191 -10.55 17.05 6.98
N LEU A 192 -11.54 16.57 6.23
CA LEU A 192 -12.90 16.38 6.72
C LEU A 192 -12.96 15.16 7.65
N HIS A 193 -13.62 15.30 8.78
CA HIS A 193 -13.99 14.19 9.66
C HIS A 193 -15.18 13.40 9.08
N PRO A 194 -15.38 12.12 9.45
CA PRO A 194 -16.42 11.28 8.84
C PRO A 194 -17.85 11.83 8.97
N ASP A 195 -18.13 12.60 10.03
CA ASP A 195 -19.40 13.28 10.30
C ASP A 195 -19.59 14.58 9.48
N GLN A 196 -18.51 15.11 8.90
CA GLN A 196 -18.53 16.25 7.99
C GLN A 196 -18.66 15.83 6.53
N ILE A 197 -18.62 14.54 6.22
CA ILE A 197 -18.73 14.01 4.86
C ILE A 197 -20.19 13.67 4.58
N ALA A 198 -20.78 14.28 3.55
CA ALA A 198 -22.14 13.98 3.11
C ALA A 198 -22.19 12.74 2.19
N ARG A 199 -21.23 12.61 1.28
CA ARG A 199 -21.15 11.48 0.35
C ARG A 199 -19.78 11.36 -0.31
N TYR A 200 -19.53 10.17 -0.85
CA TYR A 200 -18.37 9.84 -1.67
C TYR A 200 -18.83 9.58 -3.09
N GLU A 201 -18.05 10.04 -4.06
CA GLU A 201 -18.34 9.88 -5.47
C GLU A 201 -17.11 9.38 -6.20
N VAL A 202 -17.28 8.31 -6.98
CA VAL A 202 -16.30 7.92 -7.98
C VAL A 202 -16.68 8.59 -9.30
N ARG A 203 -15.77 9.40 -9.82
CA ARG A 203 -15.96 10.12 -11.09
C ARG A 203 -14.87 9.76 -12.08
N SER A 204 -15.20 9.74 -13.36
CA SER A 204 -14.20 9.75 -14.43
C SER A 204 -13.47 11.11 -14.48
N SER A 205 -12.29 11.15 -15.12
CA SER A 205 -11.62 12.38 -15.53
C SER A 205 -12.53 13.30 -16.33
N ASP A 206 -13.45 12.72 -17.11
CA ASP A 206 -14.35 13.44 -18.02
C ASP A 206 -15.61 13.97 -17.29
N GLY A 207 -15.68 13.79 -15.97
CA GLY A 207 -16.77 14.28 -15.12
C GLY A 207 -17.97 13.35 -14.99
N GLU A 208 -17.96 12.19 -15.67
CA GLU A 208 -19.02 11.18 -15.52
C GLU A 208 -19.06 10.62 -14.09
N HIS A 209 -20.22 10.70 -13.43
CA HIS A 209 -20.48 10.00 -12.17
C HIS A 209 -20.65 8.51 -12.38
N LEU A 210 -19.76 7.72 -11.77
CA LEU A 210 -19.75 6.27 -11.89
C LEU A 210 -20.47 5.59 -10.74
N VAL A 211 -20.27 6.04 -9.49
CA VAL A 211 -21.00 5.53 -8.32
C VAL A 211 -20.98 6.54 -7.18
N THR A 212 -22.07 6.59 -6.42
CA THR A 212 -22.23 7.47 -5.24
C THR A 212 -22.50 6.63 -3.99
N LEU A 213 -21.74 6.86 -2.93
CA LEU A 213 -21.94 6.28 -1.60
C LEU A 213 -22.37 7.39 -0.64
N LYS A 214 -23.58 7.30 -0.10
CA LYS A 214 -24.06 8.29 0.88
C LYS A 214 -23.49 8.00 2.26
N SER A 215 -22.88 9.01 2.87
CA SER A 215 -22.65 9.00 4.31
C SER A 215 -24.01 9.17 5.00
N ARG A 216 -24.20 8.56 6.17
CA ARG A 216 -25.51 8.56 6.85
C ARG A 216 -25.91 9.93 7.36
#